data_AF-A0A9E6DHB5-F1
#
_entry.id   AF-A0A9E6DHB5-F1
#
_cell.length_a   1.000
_cell.length_b   1.000
_cell.length_c   1.000
_cell.angle_alpha   90.00
_cell.angle_beta   90.00
_cell.angle_gamma   90.00
#
_symmetry.space_group_name_H-M   'P 1'
#
loop_
_entity.id
_entity.type
_entity.pdbx_description
1 polymer ?
#
loop_
_entity_poly.entity_id
_entity_poly.type
_entity_poly.pdbx_seq_one_letter_code
_entity_poly.pdbx_strand_id
1 'polypeptide(L)'
;MDISYTLRNLIGSAICTLLIAPALTVAAPSFAGPESVAKFHPLCLSILRDWQLDGGALDMQECAYQQRSNEVIKTAEGVYYAKRANGDSGFLAYKPIGSLDNAMDLVLVYDKELANPLTSIYFLGRIPGAALTRDFLTTIEDGGDRCLGGVNAARLISASKLEVDVNATVDQILTFLEDSPSSNTADISLKPDNYQAYACAGIITKTYDLISSEMQYSRVAFTRDESRKQIAANSRCFDNVVVQELTPPRVLDIEQYKDFLQIYHQQCGS
;
A
#
# COMPACT_ATOMS: atom_id res chain seq x y z
N MET A 1 48.38 -76.23 12.35
CA MET A 1 47.28 -77.10 11.90
C MET A 1 46.24 -76.21 11.26
N ASP A 2 45.98 -76.53 10.00
CA ASP A 2 44.85 -76.22 9.13
C ASP A 2 44.49 -74.79 8.68
N ILE A 3 44.49 -74.72 7.35
CA ILE A 3 44.11 -73.69 6.40
C ILE A 3 42.69 -74.01 5.92
N SER A 4 41.79 -73.01 5.83
CA SER A 4 40.86 -72.82 4.68
C SER A 4 39.93 -71.61 4.92
N TYR A 5 40.20 -70.47 4.28
CA TYR A 5 39.61 -69.98 3.01
C TYR A 5 38.16 -69.49 3.08
N THR A 6 37.96 -68.17 2.89
CA THR A 6 37.16 -67.67 1.76
C THR A 6 37.50 -66.21 1.40
N LEU A 7 37.88 -66.01 0.13
CA LEU A 7 38.03 -64.73 -0.56
C LEU A 7 36.67 -64.16 -0.99
N ARG A 8 36.61 -62.81 -1.12
CA ARG A 8 35.92 -61.97 -2.13
C ARG A 8 35.60 -60.61 -1.47
N ASN A 9 35.71 -59.44 -2.07
CA ASN A 9 36.12 -58.97 -3.39
C ASN A 9 36.37 -57.45 -3.25
N LEU A 10 37.21 -56.90 -4.13
CA LEU A 10 37.46 -55.47 -4.34
C LEU A 10 36.17 -54.67 -4.62
N ILE A 11 36.20 -53.35 -4.34
CA ILE A 11 35.94 -52.25 -5.29
C ILE A 11 36.36 -50.94 -4.62
N GLY A 12 37.24 -50.18 -5.28
CA GLY A 12 37.66 -48.85 -4.86
C GLY A 12 36.60 -47.79 -5.15
N SER A 13 36.74 -46.62 -4.51
CA SER A 13 36.07 -45.42 -4.99
C SER A 13 36.88 -44.18 -4.64
N ALA A 14 37.03 -43.33 -5.66
CA ALA A 14 37.75 -42.08 -5.67
C ALA A 14 37.19 -41.09 -4.64
N ILE A 15 38.08 -40.40 -3.95
CA ILE A 15 37.73 -39.25 -3.10
C ILE A 15 37.36 -38.11 -4.03
N CYS A 16 36.06 -37.91 -4.22
CA CYS A 16 35.49 -36.75 -4.88
C CYS A 16 35.51 -35.59 -3.88
N THR A 17 36.45 -34.67 -4.03
CA THR A 17 36.48 -33.39 -3.30
C THR A 17 35.27 -32.55 -3.73
N LEU A 18 34.21 -32.59 -2.92
CA LEU A 18 33.09 -31.66 -2.99
C LEU A 18 33.56 -30.28 -2.52
N LEU A 19 33.71 -29.36 -3.47
CA LEU A 19 33.73 -27.93 -3.21
C LEU A 19 32.36 -27.53 -2.64
N ILE A 20 32.29 -27.28 -1.34
CA ILE A 20 31.13 -26.65 -0.72
C ILE A 20 31.28 -25.14 -0.95
N ALA A 21 30.64 -24.63 -1.99
CA ALA A 21 30.34 -23.21 -2.06
C ALA A 21 29.17 -22.93 -1.10
N PRO A 22 29.25 -21.97 -0.18
CA PRO A 22 28.09 -21.55 0.57
C PRO A 22 27.17 -20.79 -0.39
N ALA A 23 26.10 -21.43 -0.82
CA ALA A 23 24.94 -20.71 -1.33
C ALA A 23 24.39 -19.91 -0.16
N LEU A 24 24.69 -18.60 -0.12
CA LEU A 24 23.92 -17.65 0.66
C LEU A 24 22.52 -17.58 0.04
N THR A 25 21.68 -18.56 0.35
CA THR A 25 20.24 -18.44 0.17
C THR A 25 19.76 -17.46 1.24
N VAL A 26 19.81 -16.17 0.93
CA VAL A 26 18.99 -15.20 1.66
C VAL A 26 17.56 -15.65 1.41
N ALA A 27 16.89 -16.17 2.45
CA ALA A 27 15.49 -16.54 2.34
C ALA A 27 14.73 -15.29 1.88
N ALA A 28 14.05 -15.41 0.74
CA ALA A 28 13.21 -14.32 0.27
C ALA A 28 12.14 -14.02 1.34
N PRO A 29 11.75 -12.76 1.52
CA PRO A 29 10.71 -12.40 2.46
C PRO A 29 9.46 -13.26 2.28
N SER A 30 8.90 -13.73 3.39
CA SER A 30 7.67 -14.51 3.40
C SER A 30 6.47 -13.61 3.64
N PHE A 31 5.34 -13.93 3.01
CA PHE A 31 4.13 -13.13 3.09
C PHE A 31 2.92 -14.00 3.44
N ALA A 32 2.04 -13.43 4.27
CA ALA A 32 0.74 -14.01 4.59
C ALA A 32 -0.38 -12.97 4.43
N GLY A 33 -1.57 -13.43 4.05
CA GLY A 33 -2.72 -12.58 3.69
C GLY A 33 -3.30 -11.77 4.86
N PRO A 34 -4.39 -11.01 4.63
CA PRO A 34 -5.02 -10.13 5.62
C PRO A 34 -5.35 -10.78 6.98
N GLU A 35 -5.56 -12.10 6.99
CA GLU A 35 -5.80 -12.91 8.17
C GLU A 35 -4.62 -12.99 9.13
N SER A 36 -3.39 -12.80 8.63
CA SER A 36 -2.15 -12.86 9.42
C SER A 36 -1.86 -11.60 10.25
N VAL A 37 -2.48 -10.47 9.88
CA VAL A 37 -2.32 -9.18 10.56
C VAL A 37 -2.92 -9.26 11.96
N ALA A 38 -2.18 -8.81 12.98
CA ALA A 38 -2.72 -8.66 14.32
C ALA A 38 -3.92 -7.70 14.32
N LYS A 39 -4.82 -7.90 15.29
CA LYS A 39 -5.99 -7.04 15.45
C LYS A 39 -5.68 -5.99 16.48
N PHE A 40 -5.78 -4.73 16.05
CA PHE A 40 -5.58 -3.55 16.87
C PHE A 40 -6.93 -2.90 17.19
N HIS A 41 -7.01 -2.19 18.31
CA HIS A 41 -8.09 -1.24 18.52
C HIS A 41 -7.86 -0.04 17.58
N PRO A 42 -8.82 0.37 16.72
CA PRO A 42 -8.59 1.41 15.71
C PRO A 42 -8.03 2.70 16.33
N LEU A 43 -8.63 3.22 17.40
CA LEU A 43 -8.17 4.45 18.07
C LEU A 43 -6.71 4.41 18.59
N CYS A 44 -6.09 3.23 18.69
CA CYS A 44 -4.67 3.14 19.06
C CYS A 44 -3.73 3.46 17.90
N LEU A 45 -4.20 3.39 16.65
CA LEU A 45 -3.39 3.73 15.48
C LEU A 45 -3.10 5.24 15.40
N SER A 46 -4.05 6.09 15.80
CA SER A 46 -3.80 7.54 15.88
C SER A 46 -2.79 7.88 16.97
N ILE A 47 -2.90 7.23 18.14
CA ILE A 47 -1.93 7.39 19.24
C ILE A 47 -0.56 6.91 18.77
N LEU A 48 -0.47 5.74 18.15
CA LEU A 48 0.79 5.20 17.63
C LEU A 48 1.43 6.15 16.59
N ARG A 49 0.64 6.74 15.69
CA ARG A 49 1.12 7.75 14.74
C ARG A 49 1.72 8.96 15.46
N ASP A 50 1.05 9.46 16.50
CA ASP A 50 1.55 10.62 17.25
C ASP A 50 2.87 10.28 17.96
N TRP A 51 3.02 9.05 18.48
CA TRP A 51 4.29 8.57 19.05
C TRP A 51 5.40 8.40 18.01
N GLN A 52 5.08 8.03 16.76
CA GLN A 52 6.06 7.94 15.68
C GLN A 52 6.71 9.29 15.38
N LEU A 53 5.94 10.39 15.42
CA LEU A 53 6.48 11.74 15.21
C LEU A 53 7.57 12.08 16.24
N ASP A 54 7.51 11.47 17.42
CA ASP A 54 8.51 11.59 18.49
C ASP A 54 9.59 10.49 18.46
N GLY A 55 9.62 9.65 17.40
CA GLY A 55 10.55 8.51 17.27
C GLY A 55 10.25 7.35 18.22
N GLY A 56 9.03 7.29 18.74
CA GLY A 56 8.60 6.35 19.77
C GLY A 56 7.93 5.07 19.26
N ALA A 57 7.57 4.20 20.21
CA ALA A 57 6.82 2.97 19.98
C ALA A 57 5.78 2.80 21.09
N LEU A 58 4.60 2.30 20.75
CA LEU A 58 3.45 2.17 21.64
C LEU A 58 3.19 0.71 22.00
N ASP A 59 2.79 0.44 23.24
CA ASP A 59 2.18 -0.83 23.59
C ASP A 59 0.71 -0.84 23.13
N MET A 60 0.45 -1.53 22.02
CA MET A 60 -0.88 -1.59 21.43
C MET A 60 -1.87 -2.39 22.27
N GLN A 61 -1.41 -3.31 23.12
CA GLN A 61 -2.29 -4.09 24.01
C GLN A 61 -2.76 -3.24 25.19
N GLU A 62 -1.84 -2.53 25.84
CA GLU A 62 -2.18 -1.58 26.90
C GLU A 62 -3.08 -0.48 26.37
N CYS A 63 -2.78 0.07 25.18
CA CYS A 63 -3.67 1.03 24.55
C CYS A 63 -5.07 0.45 24.29
N ALA A 64 -5.17 -0.78 23.76
CA ALA A 64 -6.47 -1.42 23.54
C ALA A 64 -7.25 -1.61 24.85
N TYR A 65 -6.56 -1.95 25.94
CA TYR A 65 -7.17 -2.03 27.26
C TYR A 65 -7.70 -0.68 27.74
N GLN A 66 -6.96 0.41 27.52
CA GLN A 66 -7.42 1.76 27.86
C GLN A 66 -8.63 2.21 27.03
N GLN A 67 -8.70 1.76 25.77
CA GLN A 67 -9.78 2.08 24.84
C GLN A 67 -10.99 1.14 24.93
N ARG A 68 -11.00 0.15 25.83
CA ARG A 68 -12.01 -0.92 25.92
C ARG A 68 -13.49 -0.48 26.01
N SER A 69 -13.76 0.76 26.42
CA SER A 69 -15.11 1.32 26.46
C SER A 69 -15.63 1.79 25.09
N ASN A 70 -14.75 1.90 24.10
CA ASN A 70 -15.10 2.25 22.73
C ASN A 70 -15.35 0.97 21.92
N GLU A 71 -16.54 0.87 21.33
CA GLU A 71 -16.91 -0.30 20.54
C GLU A 71 -16.11 -0.36 19.22
N VAL A 72 -15.63 -1.57 18.91
CA VAL A 72 -15.00 -1.87 17.61
C VAL A 72 -15.95 -2.72 16.78
N ILE A 73 -16.31 -2.22 15.60
CA ILE A 73 -17.19 -2.89 14.65
C ILE A 73 -16.34 -3.42 13.48
N LYS A 74 -16.57 -4.67 13.10
CA LYS A 74 -16.02 -5.25 11.87
C LYS A 74 -17.07 -5.22 10.76
N THR A 75 -16.75 -4.58 9.64
CA THR A 75 -17.64 -4.53 8.47
C THR A 75 -17.57 -5.82 7.64
N ALA A 76 -18.53 -6.01 6.73
CA ALA A 76 -18.53 -7.11 5.78
C ALA A 76 -17.29 -7.11 4.85
N GLU A 77 -16.68 -5.95 4.63
CA GLU A 77 -15.47 -5.78 3.83
C GLU A 77 -14.17 -6.05 4.61
N GLY A 78 -14.30 -6.48 5.87
CA GLY A 78 -13.16 -6.79 6.74
C GLY A 78 -12.50 -5.57 7.37
N VAL A 79 -13.14 -4.40 7.32
CA VAL A 79 -12.66 -3.15 7.94
C VAL A 79 -13.02 -3.15 9.42
N TYR A 80 -12.08 -2.77 10.28
CA TYR A 80 -12.28 -2.57 11.70
C TYR A 80 -12.43 -1.08 11.98
N TYR A 81 -13.50 -0.69 12.66
CA TYR A 81 -13.90 0.71 12.83
C TYR A 81 -14.23 1.00 14.30
N ALA A 82 -13.83 2.18 14.79
CA ALA A 82 -14.25 2.72 16.07
C ALA A 82 -14.55 4.23 15.96
N LYS A 83 -15.60 4.69 16.65
CA LYS A 83 -15.90 6.12 16.78
C LYS A 83 -14.89 6.78 17.70
N ARG A 84 -14.56 8.04 17.43
CA ARG A 84 -13.76 8.86 18.36
C ARG A 84 -14.58 9.13 19.64
N ALA A 85 -13.91 9.17 20.78
CA ALA A 85 -14.52 9.31 22.10
C ALA A 85 -14.57 10.79 22.53
N ASN A 86 -15.14 11.04 23.72
CA ASN A 86 -15.03 12.33 24.43
C ASN A 86 -15.52 13.59 23.69
N GLY A 87 -16.48 13.44 22.78
CA GLY A 87 -17.08 14.57 22.05
C GLY A 87 -16.34 14.93 20.75
N ASP A 88 -15.24 14.25 20.44
CA ASP A 88 -14.58 14.36 19.15
C ASP A 88 -15.47 13.75 18.06
N SER A 89 -15.66 14.50 16.98
CA SER A 89 -16.39 13.99 15.82
C SER A 89 -15.54 12.99 15.03
N GLY A 90 -16.21 12.10 14.32
CA GLY A 90 -15.56 11.23 13.34
C GLY A 90 -15.23 9.83 13.86
N PHE A 91 -14.24 9.20 13.23
CA PHE A 91 -13.90 7.81 13.45
C PHE A 91 -12.48 7.49 13.01
N LEU A 92 -11.97 6.38 13.50
CA LEU A 92 -10.82 5.72 12.90
C LEU A 92 -11.22 4.32 12.42
N ALA A 93 -10.75 3.95 11.24
CA ALA A 93 -10.92 2.61 10.72
C ALA A 93 -9.65 2.11 10.05
N TYR A 94 -9.47 0.79 10.00
CA TYR A 94 -8.40 0.19 9.23
C TYR A 94 -8.84 -1.11 8.55
N LYS A 95 -8.24 -1.39 7.39
CA LYS A 95 -8.38 -2.64 6.66
C LYS A 95 -7.04 -3.39 6.67
N PRO A 96 -6.99 -4.61 7.20
CA PRO A 96 -5.80 -5.45 7.10
C PRO A 96 -5.44 -5.74 5.64
N ILE A 97 -4.16 -5.64 5.28
CA ILE A 97 -3.64 -5.99 3.95
C ILE A 97 -2.85 -7.30 4.01
N GLY A 98 -1.95 -7.44 4.97
CA GLY A 98 -1.18 -8.66 5.20
C GLY A 98 0.06 -8.43 6.05
N SER A 99 0.87 -9.46 6.24
CA SER A 99 2.08 -9.41 7.07
C SER A 99 3.32 -9.83 6.27
N LEU A 100 4.43 -9.14 6.52
CA LEU A 100 5.74 -9.38 5.92
C LEU A 100 6.67 -9.95 6.99
N ASP A 101 7.28 -11.10 6.68
CA ASP A 101 8.24 -11.80 7.54
C ASP A 101 7.74 -12.07 8.97
N ASN A 102 6.41 -12.10 9.16
CA ASN A 102 5.74 -12.18 10.46
C ASN A 102 6.15 -11.08 11.47
N ALA A 103 6.79 -10.01 10.99
CA ALA A 103 7.36 -8.95 11.82
C ALA A 103 6.75 -7.58 11.53
N MET A 104 6.22 -7.37 10.33
CA MET A 104 5.64 -6.11 9.89
C MET A 104 4.23 -6.33 9.34
N ASP A 105 3.25 -5.74 10.01
CA ASP A 105 1.85 -5.78 9.59
C ASP A 105 1.53 -4.56 8.72
N LEU A 106 0.84 -4.79 7.61
CA LEU A 106 0.41 -3.76 6.67
C LEU A 106 -1.09 -3.52 6.79
N VAL A 107 -1.49 -2.26 6.97
CA VAL A 107 -2.90 -1.85 7.07
C VAL A 107 -3.18 -0.57 6.28
N LEU A 108 -4.36 -0.50 5.67
CA LEU A 108 -4.92 0.74 5.10
C LEU A 108 -5.79 1.42 6.15
N VAL A 109 -5.46 2.64 6.53
CA VAL A 109 -6.13 3.42 7.57
C VAL A 109 -7.00 4.51 6.95
N TYR A 110 -8.17 4.71 7.54
CA TYR A 110 -9.11 5.78 7.26
C TYR A 110 -9.28 6.60 8.53
N ASP A 111 -8.74 7.82 8.54
CA ASP A 111 -8.83 8.74 9.67
C ASP A 111 -9.80 9.88 9.38
N LYS A 112 -10.95 9.87 10.05
CA LYS A 112 -11.96 10.92 9.96
C LYS A 112 -12.04 11.69 11.27
N GLU A 113 -11.82 13.00 11.19
CA GLU A 113 -12.08 13.93 12.29
C GLU A 113 -13.35 14.75 12.01
N LEU A 114 -13.23 15.87 11.29
CA LEU A 114 -14.37 16.76 10.95
C LEU A 114 -14.78 16.69 9.48
N ALA A 115 -13.81 16.47 8.59
CA ALA A 115 -13.99 16.52 7.13
C ALA A 115 -14.08 15.12 6.51
N ASN A 116 -13.64 14.96 5.26
CA ASN A 116 -13.48 13.66 4.63
C ASN A 116 -12.41 12.84 5.37
N PRO A 117 -12.49 11.50 5.36
CA PRO A 117 -11.44 10.67 5.91
C PRO A 117 -10.15 10.83 5.08
N LEU A 118 -9.04 11.09 5.77
CA LEU A 118 -7.71 10.92 5.20
C LEU A 118 -7.36 9.44 5.13
N THR A 119 -6.67 9.05 4.06
CA THR A 119 -6.30 7.65 3.82
C THR A 119 -4.79 7.49 3.80
N SER A 120 -4.30 6.46 4.49
CA SER A 120 -2.86 6.21 4.63
C SER A 120 -2.55 4.72 4.73
N ILE A 121 -1.36 4.32 4.30
CA ILE A 121 -0.89 2.93 4.43
C ILE A 121 0.20 2.87 5.50
N TYR A 122 -0.04 2.10 6.56
CA TYR A 122 0.87 1.95 7.69
C TYR A 122 1.54 0.58 7.70
N PHE A 123 2.85 0.58 7.94
CA PHE A 123 3.63 -0.57 8.35
C PHE A 123 3.78 -0.53 9.86
N LEU A 124 3.24 -1.52 10.54
CA LEU A 124 3.36 -1.70 11.98
C LEU A 124 4.42 -2.75 12.24
N GLY A 125 5.62 -2.29 12.63
CA GLY A 125 6.71 -3.18 13.03
C GLY A 125 6.61 -3.52 14.50
N ARG A 126 6.79 -4.78 14.87
CA ARG A 126 6.80 -5.23 16.27
C ARG A 126 8.23 -5.34 16.79
N ILE A 127 8.51 -4.64 17.88
CA ILE A 127 9.74 -4.80 18.66
C ILE A 127 9.47 -5.87 19.72
N PRO A 128 10.12 -7.05 19.64
CA PRO A 128 9.97 -8.08 20.65
C PRO A 128 10.56 -7.61 21.99
N GLY A 129 9.80 -7.80 23.08
CA GLY A 129 10.20 -7.48 24.45
C GLY A 129 9.90 -8.62 25.41
N ALA A 130 10.51 -8.59 26.60
CA ALA A 130 10.44 -9.68 27.59
C ALA A 130 9.05 -9.88 28.24
N ALA A 131 8.10 -8.96 28.02
CA ALA A 131 6.73 -9.06 28.54
C ALA A 131 5.65 -8.45 27.63
N LEU A 132 5.99 -7.45 26.80
CA LEU A 132 5.06 -6.74 25.91
C LEU A 132 5.76 -6.43 24.57
N THR A 133 5.02 -6.54 23.46
CA THR A 133 5.46 -6.10 22.13
C THR A 133 5.21 -4.60 22.00
N ARG A 134 6.20 -3.84 21.52
CA ARG A 134 6.02 -2.42 21.20
C ARG A 134 5.93 -2.27 19.70
N ASP A 135 4.91 -1.58 19.22
CA ASP A 135 4.69 -1.34 17.79
C ASP A 135 5.23 0.04 17.41
N PHE A 136 5.88 0.15 16.25
CA PHE A 136 6.27 1.42 15.63
C PHE A 136 5.66 1.52 14.23
N LEU A 137 5.50 2.74 13.74
CA LEU A 137 4.84 3.03 12.47
C LEU A 137 5.84 3.56 11.45
N THR A 138 5.74 3.10 10.21
CA THR A 138 6.27 3.82 9.04
C THR A 138 5.19 3.89 7.95
N THR A 139 5.24 4.93 7.12
CA THR A 139 4.18 5.26 6.15
C THR A 139 4.77 5.22 4.74
N ILE A 140 4.08 4.56 3.80
CA ILE A 140 4.45 4.59 2.37
C ILE A 140 3.62 5.62 1.59
N GLU A 141 2.37 5.85 1.97
CA GLU A 141 1.51 6.88 1.39
C GLU A 141 0.78 7.59 2.53
N ASP A 142 0.92 8.91 2.59
CA ASP A 142 0.35 9.76 3.63
C ASP A 142 -0.78 10.67 3.08
N GLY A 143 -1.81 10.87 3.90
CA GLY A 143 -2.65 12.07 3.84
C GLY A 143 -3.52 12.33 2.61
N GLY A 144 -3.86 11.35 1.78
CA GLY A 144 -4.74 11.59 0.63
C GLY A 144 -6.21 11.82 1.02
N ASP A 145 -6.81 12.94 0.58
CA ASP A 145 -8.25 13.25 0.72
C ASP A 145 -9.00 12.91 -0.57
N ARG A 146 -9.85 11.87 -0.54
CA ARG A 146 -10.77 11.49 -1.64
C ARG A 146 -10.07 11.52 -2.99
N CYS A 147 -10.41 12.49 -3.85
CA CYS A 147 -9.90 12.59 -5.23
C CYS A 147 -8.50 13.21 -5.32
N LEU A 148 -7.96 13.72 -4.22
CA LEU A 148 -6.65 14.36 -4.12
C LEU A 148 -5.63 13.37 -3.55
N GLY A 149 -5.36 12.29 -4.28
CA GLY A 149 -4.40 11.29 -3.81
C GLY A 149 -4.93 10.34 -2.73
N GLY A 150 -6.25 10.33 -2.46
CA GLY A 150 -6.84 9.39 -1.51
C GLY A 150 -6.73 7.95 -1.98
N VAL A 151 -6.17 7.07 -1.14
CA VAL A 151 -6.03 5.64 -1.41
C VAL A 151 -7.41 5.00 -1.48
N ASN A 152 -7.78 4.58 -2.69
CA ASN A 152 -9.01 3.85 -2.97
C ASN A 152 -8.90 2.40 -2.48
N ALA A 153 -7.78 1.76 -2.77
CA ALA A 153 -7.50 0.39 -2.36
C ALA A 153 -5.99 0.15 -2.28
N ALA A 154 -5.60 -0.81 -1.44
CA ALA A 154 -4.24 -1.30 -1.37
C ALA A 154 -4.24 -2.82 -1.19
N ARG A 155 -3.35 -3.51 -1.88
CA ARG A 155 -3.25 -4.97 -1.88
C ARG A 155 -1.82 -5.43 -2.12
N LEU A 156 -1.35 -6.39 -1.35
CA LEU A 156 -0.12 -7.12 -1.65
C LEU A 156 -0.38 -8.06 -2.83
N ILE A 157 0.35 -7.87 -3.92
CA ILE A 157 0.26 -8.68 -5.14
C ILE A 157 1.36 -9.74 -5.23
N SER A 158 2.44 -9.57 -4.45
CA SER A 158 3.45 -10.59 -4.17
C SER A 158 4.12 -10.32 -2.82
N ALA A 159 5.02 -11.21 -2.38
CA ALA A 159 5.76 -11.02 -1.13
C ALA A 159 6.62 -9.75 -1.08
N SER A 160 6.96 -9.18 -2.24
CA SER A 160 7.75 -7.96 -2.35
C SER A 160 7.02 -6.84 -3.06
N LYS A 161 5.77 -7.01 -3.50
CA LYS A 161 5.06 -6.01 -4.30
C LYS A 161 3.73 -5.61 -3.70
N LEU A 162 3.62 -4.33 -3.36
CA LEU A 162 2.39 -3.68 -2.92
C LEU A 162 1.79 -2.90 -4.08
N GLU A 163 0.53 -3.16 -4.39
CA GLU A 163 -0.23 -2.37 -5.36
C GLU A 163 -1.17 -1.42 -4.62
N VAL A 164 -1.15 -0.15 -5.02
CA VAL A 164 -1.94 0.92 -4.42
C VAL A 164 -2.71 1.64 -5.51
N ASP A 165 -4.03 1.62 -5.37
CA ASP A 165 -4.97 2.34 -6.22
C ASP A 165 -5.26 3.69 -5.57
N VAL A 166 -4.89 4.78 -6.23
CA VAL A 166 -5.06 6.14 -5.71
C VAL A 166 -6.05 6.91 -6.57
N ASN A 167 -7.05 7.52 -5.97
CA ASN A 167 -7.95 8.40 -6.69
C ASN A 167 -7.23 9.68 -7.12
N ALA A 168 -7.54 10.14 -8.32
CA ALA A 168 -6.87 11.28 -8.93
C ALA A 168 -7.88 12.27 -9.54
N THR A 169 -7.48 13.54 -9.52
CA THR A 169 -8.11 14.61 -10.30
C THR A 169 -7.69 14.54 -11.77
N VAL A 170 -8.31 15.33 -12.63
CA VAL A 170 -7.88 15.44 -14.05
C VAL A 170 -6.44 15.93 -14.12
N ASP A 171 -6.11 16.96 -13.34
CA ASP A 171 -4.77 17.55 -13.29
C ASP A 171 -3.72 16.49 -12.90
N GLN A 172 -3.97 15.75 -11.81
CA GLN A 172 -3.08 14.69 -11.36
C GLN A 172 -2.93 13.56 -12.37
N ILE A 173 -4.00 13.17 -13.07
CA ILE A 173 -3.88 12.21 -14.18
C ILE A 173 -2.91 12.78 -15.21
N LEU A 174 -3.11 14.01 -15.69
CA LEU A 174 -2.32 14.59 -16.76
C LEU A 174 -0.83 14.77 -16.41
N THR A 175 -0.48 15.00 -15.14
CA THR A 175 0.88 15.42 -14.76
C THR A 175 1.71 14.36 -14.02
N PHE A 176 1.12 13.25 -13.52
CA PHE A 176 1.87 12.33 -12.63
C PHE A 176 3.11 11.66 -13.24
N LEU A 177 3.23 11.63 -14.58
CA LEU A 177 4.41 11.11 -15.27
C LEU A 177 5.53 12.16 -15.42
N GLU A 178 5.21 13.45 -15.28
CA GLU A 178 6.19 14.54 -15.26
C GLU A 178 6.92 14.59 -13.92
N ASP A 179 6.25 14.17 -12.85
CA ASP A 179 6.84 13.88 -11.55
C ASP A 179 7.70 12.63 -11.67
N SER A 180 9.03 12.81 -11.66
CA SER A 180 9.97 11.68 -11.72
C SER A 180 9.64 10.68 -10.60
N PRO A 181 9.47 9.37 -10.90
CA PRO A 181 9.16 8.37 -9.88
C PRO A 181 10.27 8.42 -8.83
N SER A 182 9.92 8.88 -7.64
CA SER A 182 10.90 9.07 -6.58
C SER A 182 11.35 7.70 -6.06
N SER A 183 12.65 7.55 -5.82
CA SER A 183 13.22 6.39 -5.11
C SER A 183 13.05 6.49 -3.59
N ASN A 184 12.38 7.53 -3.09
CA ASN A 184 12.15 7.76 -1.66
C ASN A 184 10.64 7.82 -1.37
N THR A 185 10.07 6.72 -0.87
CA THR A 185 8.64 6.65 -0.52
C THR A 185 8.23 7.63 0.58
N ALA A 186 9.18 8.21 1.33
CA ALA A 186 8.88 9.18 2.38
C ALA A 186 8.48 10.58 1.86
N ASP A 187 8.77 10.90 0.59
CA ASP A 187 8.57 12.25 0.02
C ASP A 187 7.47 12.32 -1.06
N ILE A 188 6.73 11.23 -1.30
CA ILE A 188 5.66 11.21 -2.32
C ILE A 188 4.38 11.81 -1.73
N SER A 189 4.29 13.14 -1.76
CA SER A 189 3.08 13.87 -1.43
C SER A 189 2.21 14.07 -2.67
N LEU A 190 1.10 13.33 -2.77
CA LEU A 190 0.07 13.55 -3.80
C LEU A 190 -0.89 14.71 -3.48
N LYS A 191 -0.52 15.60 -2.56
CA LYS A 191 -1.33 16.76 -2.18
C LYS A 191 -1.21 17.85 -3.26
N PRO A 192 -2.31 18.22 -3.95
CA PRO A 192 -2.28 19.39 -4.83
C PRO A 192 -2.41 20.68 -4.03
N ASP A 193 -1.77 21.74 -4.50
CA ASP A 193 -1.74 23.06 -3.87
C ASP A 193 -3.05 23.86 -3.98
N ASN A 194 -4.12 23.32 -4.59
CA ASN A 194 -5.39 24.04 -4.77
C ASN A 194 -6.62 23.16 -4.47
N TYR A 195 -7.31 23.51 -3.38
CA TYR A 195 -8.33 22.70 -2.70
C TYR A 195 -9.77 22.75 -3.30
N GLN A 196 -10.07 23.41 -4.42
CA GLN A 196 -11.46 23.85 -4.67
C GLN A 196 -12.28 23.32 -5.87
N ALA A 197 -11.92 22.25 -6.61
CA ALA A 197 -12.68 21.95 -7.85
C ALA A 197 -13.00 20.50 -8.30
N TYR A 198 -12.58 19.42 -7.63
CA TYR A 198 -12.43 18.14 -8.37
C TYR A 198 -13.41 17.01 -8.02
N ALA A 199 -14.24 16.63 -9.00
CA ALA A 199 -14.75 15.27 -9.13
C ALA A 199 -13.59 14.32 -9.48
N CYS A 200 -13.57 13.11 -8.89
CA CYS A 200 -12.55 12.10 -9.18
C CYS A 200 -12.59 11.78 -10.68
N ALA A 201 -11.47 11.99 -11.36
CA ALA A 201 -11.33 11.71 -12.78
C ALA A 201 -11.09 10.23 -13.03
N GLY A 202 -10.36 9.60 -12.11
CA GLY A 202 -9.95 8.22 -12.25
C GLY A 202 -9.13 7.74 -11.06
N ILE A 203 -8.48 6.61 -11.29
CA ILE A 203 -7.59 5.92 -10.35
C ILE A 203 -6.24 5.75 -11.04
N ILE A 204 -5.17 6.20 -10.39
CA ILE A 204 -3.79 5.90 -10.76
C ILE A 204 -3.35 4.71 -9.90
N THR A 205 -2.87 3.64 -10.53
CA THR A 205 -2.37 2.46 -9.81
C THR A 205 -0.85 2.47 -9.78
N LYS A 206 -0.30 2.46 -8.57
CA LYS A 206 1.13 2.37 -8.28
C LYS A 206 1.48 0.95 -7.82
N THR A 207 2.69 0.49 -8.14
CA THR A 207 3.29 -0.71 -7.57
C THR A 207 4.57 -0.31 -6.86
N TYR A 208 4.74 -0.75 -5.62
CA TYR A 208 5.94 -0.56 -4.81
C TYR A 208 6.64 -1.88 -4.69
N ASP A 209 7.93 -1.91 -4.99
CA ASP A 209 8.82 -2.97 -4.57
C ASP A 209 9.28 -2.69 -3.13
N LEU A 210 8.87 -3.53 -2.20
CA LEU A 210 9.12 -3.39 -0.77
C LEU A 210 10.57 -3.72 -0.39
N ILE A 211 11.33 -4.36 -1.30
CA ILE A 211 12.74 -4.68 -1.10
C ILE A 211 13.61 -3.54 -1.62
N SER A 212 13.38 -3.09 -2.86
CA SER A 212 14.17 -1.99 -3.44
C SER A 212 13.66 -0.60 -3.06
N SER A 213 12.48 -0.51 -2.45
CA SER A 213 11.76 0.75 -2.19
C SER A 213 11.46 1.55 -3.46
N GLU A 214 11.45 0.88 -4.61
CA GLU A 214 11.15 1.50 -5.90
C GLU A 214 9.64 1.54 -6.14
N MET A 215 9.17 2.67 -6.64
CA MET A 215 7.78 2.86 -7.05
C MET A 215 7.69 2.96 -8.57
N GLN A 216 6.70 2.30 -9.15
CA GLN A 216 6.35 2.44 -10.55
C GLN A 216 4.84 2.62 -10.72
N TYR A 217 4.45 3.45 -11.69
CA TYR A 217 3.08 3.48 -12.17
C TYR A 217 2.81 2.24 -13.00
N SER A 218 1.60 1.70 -12.91
CA SER A 218 1.21 0.45 -13.59
C SER A 218 0.03 0.62 -14.53
N ARG A 219 -0.97 1.42 -14.15
CA ARG A 219 -2.17 1.66 -14.95
C ARG A 219 -2.95 2.88 -14.49
N VAL A 220 -3.79 3.39 -15.37
CA VAL A 220 -4.75 4.48 -15.13
C VAL A 220 -6.14 3.98 -15.49
N ALA A 221 -7.09 4.08 -14.57
CA ALA A 221 -8.49 3.78 -14.81
C ALA A 221 -9.31 5.07 -14.81
N PHE A 222 -10.01 5.36 -15.90
CA PHE A 222 -10.88 6.53 -16.02
C PHE A 222 -12.27 6.17 -15.50
N THR A 223 -12.65 6.75 -14.37
CA THR A 223 -13.89 6.43 -13.66
C THR A 223 -14.92 7.57 -13.72
N ARG A 224 -14.57 8.69 -14.36
CA ARG A 224 -15.48 9.83 -14.49
C ARG A 224 -16.59 9.49 -15.49
N ASP A 225 -17.81 9.47 -14.96
CA ASP A 225 -19.05 9.45 -15.71
C ASP A 225 -19.57 10.89 -15.79
N GLU A 226 -20.04 11.31 -16.98
CA GLU A 226 -20.45 12.68 -17.33
C GLU A 226 -21.56 13.25 -16.42
N SER A 227 -22.16 12.39 -15.60
CA SER A 227 -23.29 12.70 -14.70
C SER A 227 -22.94 13.58 -13.48
N ARG A 228 -21.67 13.90 -13.21
CA ARG A 228 -21.26 14.61 -11.97
C ARG A 228 -20.98 16.11 -12.20
N LYS A 229 -21.95 16.90 -11.73
CA LYS A 229 -22.07 18.36 -11.77
C LYS A 229 -20.85 19.10 -11.20
N GLN A 230 -20.47 20.18 -11.90
CA GLN A 230 -19.35 21.11 -11.69
C GLN A 230 -18.02 20.64 -12.30
N ILE A 231 -17.97 20.72 -13.63
CA ILE A 231 -16.79 20.52 -14.45
C ILE A 231 -16.13 21.88 -14.63
N ALA A 232 -14.95 22.09 -14.05
CA ALA A 232 -14.12 23.24 -14.39
C ALA A 232 -13.90 23.24 -15.91
N ALA A 233 -14.00 24.40 -16.58
CA ALA A 233 -14.05 24.48 -18.04
C ALA A 233 -12.85 23.79 -18.72
N ASN A 234 -11.67 23.84 -18.08
CA ASN A 234 -10.44 23.16 -18.48
C ASN A 234 -10.55 21.62 -18.52
N SER A 235 -11.50 21.03 -17.78
CA SER A 235 -11.67 19.57 -17.71
C SER A 235 -12.68 19.01 -18.71
N ARG A 236 -13.38 19.84 -19.49
CA ARG A 236 -14.34 19.36 -20.53
C ARG A 236 -13.64 18.74 -21.73
N CYS A 237 -12.51 19.31 -22.16
CA CYS A 237 -11.75 18.76 -23.28
C CYS A 237 -11.23 17.37 -22.93
N PHE A 238 -10.69 17.21 -21.71
CA PHE A 238 -10.29 15.90 -21.18
C PHE A 238 -11.43 14.87 -21.22
N ASP A 239 -12.64 15.21 -20.75
CA ASP A 239 -13.78 14.29 -20.82
C ASP A 239 -14.11 13.87 -22.24
N ASN A 240 -14.14 14.83 -23.16
CA ASN A 240 -14.44 14.55 -24.56
C ASN A 240 -13.42 13.59 -25.16
N VAL A 241 -12.12 13.80 -24.90
CA VAL A 241 -11.05 12.90 -25.36
C VAL A 241 -11.24 11.51 -24.75
N VAL A 242 -11.50 11.41 -23.44
CA VAL A 242 -11.75 10.11 -22.78
C VAL A 242 -12.94 9.38 -23.40
N VAL A 243 -14.03 10.08 -23.72
CA VAL A 243 -15.25 9.48 -24.28
C VAL A 243 -15.08 9.08 -25.75
N GLN A 244 -14.34 9.89 -26.53
CA GLN A 244 -14.14 9.66 -27.96
C GLN A 244 -13.08 8.59 -28.23
N GLU A 245 -12.00 8.58 -27.45
CA GLU A 245 -10.83 7.74 -27.71
C GLU A 245 -10.86 6.41 -26.92
N LEU A 246 -11.53 6.36 -25.76
CA LEU A 246 -11.48 5.19 -24.88
C LEU A 246 -12.81 4.45 -24.79
N THR A 247 -12.79 3.16 -25.10
CA THR A 247 -13.92 2.26 -24.92
C THR A 247 -13.91 1.64 -23.51
N PRO A 248 -15.07 1.47 -22.85
CA PRO A 248 -15.15 0.75 -21.58
C PRO A 248 -14.67 -0.72 -21.70
N PRO A 249 -13.95 -1.27 -20.71
CA PRO A 249 -13.47 -0.63 -19.49
C PRO A 249 -12.28 0.30 -19.79
N ARG A 250 -12.42 1.58 -19.43
CA ARG A 250 -11.43 2.64 -19.72
C ARG A 250 -10.23 2.51 -18.77
N VAL A 251 -9.46 1.46 -18.94
CA VAL A 251 -8.27 1.15 -18.13
C VAL A 251 -7.10 0.98 -19.08
N LEU A 252 -6.07 1.80 -18.89
CA LEU A 252 -4.88 1.83 -19.72
C LEU A 252 -3.67 1.41 -18.89
N ASP A 253 -2.81 0.58 -19.46
CA ASP A 253 -1.43 0.45 -18.96
C ASP A 253 -0.63 1.74 -19.21
N ILE A 254 0.60 1.83 -18.71
CA ILE A 254 1.40 3.06 -18.81
C ILE A 254 1.80 3.42 -20.24
N GLU A 255 1.99 2.45 -21.13
CA GLU A 255 2.35 2.75 -22.52
C GLU A 255 1.11 3.27 -23.27
N GLN A 256 -0.03 2.60 -23.11
CA GLN A 256 -1.32 3.09 -23.62
C GLN A 256 -1.69 4.46 -23.06
N TYR A 257 -1.35 4.72 -21.80
CA TYR A 257 -1.58 6.00 -21.16
C TYR A 257 -0.72 7.13 -21.74
N LYS A 258 0.55 6.85 -22.08
CA LYS A 258 1.41 7.82 -22.78
C LYS A 258 0.86 8.17 -24.16
N ASP A 259 0.34 7.18 -24.89
CA ASP A 259 -0.32 7.42 -26.18
C ASP A 259 -1.57 8.30 -26.01
N PHE A 260 -2.38 8.02 -24.99
CA PHE A 260 -3.52 8.87 -24.62
C PHE A 260 -3.11 10.32 -24.32
N LEU A 261 -2.02 10.53 -23.58
CA LEU A 261 -1.51 11.89 -23.30
C LEU A 261 -1.13 12.64 -24.59
N GLN A 262 -0.51 11.96 -25.55
CA GLN A 262 -0.20 12.58 -26.84
C GLN A 262 -1.47 13.03 -27.57
N ILE A 263 -2.51 12.18 -27.60
CA ILE A 263 -3.80 12.51 -28.20
C ILE A 263 -4.44 13.70 -27.46
N TYR A 264 -4.43 13.68 -26.13
CA TYR A 264 -4.93 14.78 -25.32
C TYR A 264 -4.21 16.11 -25.63
N HIS A 265 -2.88 16.13 -25.69
CA HIS A 265 -2.14 17.36 -26.01
C HIS A 265 -2.43 17.86 -27.43
N GLN A 266 -2.64 16.98 -28.41
CA GLN A 266 -3.03 17.36 -29.77
C GLN A 266 -4.43 18.00 -29.83
N GLN A 267 -5.38 17.49 -29.04
CA GLN A 267 -6.77 17.95 -29.09
C GLN A 267 -7.07 19.11 -28.13
N CYS A 268 -6.32 19.22 -27.03
CA CYS A 268 -6.60 20.14 -25.92
C CYS A 268 -5.46 21.13 -25.59
N GLY A 269 -4.26 20.97 -26.17
CA GLY A 269 -3.04 21.71 -25.79
C GLY A 269 -2.89 23.13 -26.37
N SER A 270 -4.00 23.83 -26.66
CA SER A 270 -4.01 25.21 -27.16
C SER A 270 -4.55 26.20 -26.16
#